data_AF-I0Z4T5-F1
#
_entry.id   AF-I0Z4T5-F1
#
_cell.length_a   1.000
_cell.length_b   1.000
_cell.length_c   1.000
_cell.angle_alpha   90.00
_cell.angle_beta   90.00
_cell.angle_gamma   90.00
#
_symmetry.space_group_name_H-M   'P 1'
#
loop_
_entity.id
_entity.type
_entity.pdbx_description
1 polymer ?
#
loop_
_entity_poly.entity_id
_entity_poly.type
_entity_poly.pdbx_seq_one_letter_code
_entity_poly.pdbx_strand_id
1 'polypeptide(L)'
;MRWLINSIHVLALLCALSIPVAIFNGTLFSWHPTLMALAFLGLMAEGVVTSIMFRSKDGQDRVHAIQRHLIWQALGFVCLLGGFYAIYQNKARLSILPPFSYHFKSVHAKFGLATFIFGIIAPLGGLISFRRLGLLKKFPEKYQARIKWAHRNVGLLTWLLAVVTIQLALTHPAVWKGALSRCWQAGVGLLGAAILALAARTRQGKGRGGSVLPMYGIVFAADETKAS
;
A
#
# COMPACT_ATOMS: atom_id res chain seq x y z
N MET A 1 -3.17 21.36 -6.96
CA MET A 1 -3.01 20.19 -6.06
C MET A 1 -4.33 19.44 -5.84
N ARG A 2 -5.42 20.13 -5.46
CA ARG A 2 -6.73 19.51 -5.17
C ARG A 2 -7.30 18.66 -6.32
N TRP A 3 -7.27 19.19 -7.55
CA TRP A 3 -7.72 18.46 -8.74
C TRP A 3 -7.02 17.12 -8.93
N LEU A 4 -5.69 17.08 -8.83
CA LEU A 4 -4.91 15.84 -8.93
C LEU A 4 -5.34 14.80 -7.88
N ILE A 5 -5.54 15.23 -6.64
CA ILE A 5 -5.95 14.33 -5.55
C ILE A 5 -7.34 13.77 -5.82
N ASN A 6 -8.30 14.61 -6.21
CA ASN A 6 -9.66 14.17 -6.57
C ASN A 6 -9.64 13.20 -7.75
N SER A 7 -8.82 13.46 -8.78
CA SER A 7 -8.65 12.54 -9.91
C SER A 7 -8.06 11.20 -9.48
N ILE A 8 -7.11 11.17 -8.53
CA ILE A 8 -6.57 9.92 -7.97
C ILE A 8 -7.68 9.12 -7.27
N HIS A 9 -8.50 9.76 -6.43
CA HIS A 9 -9.60 9.10 -5.73
C HIS A 9 -10.63 8.49 -6.69
N VAL A 10 -11.06 9.27 -7.69
CA VAL A 10 -12.02 8.79 -8.71
C VAL A 10 -11.42 7.64 -9.51
N LEU A 11 -10.16 7.76 -9.96
CA LEU A 11 -9.50 6.72 -10.72
C LEU A 11 -9.30 5.43 -9.91
N ALA A 12 -8.89 5.55 -8.65
CA ALA A 12 -8.77 4.45 -7.71
C ALA A 12 -10.09 3.69 -7.57
N LEU A 13 -11.18 4.41 -7.31
CA LEU A 13 -12.53 3.84 -7.20
C LEU A 13 -12.98 3.15 -8.48
N LEU A 14 -12.83 3.81 -9.63
CA LEU A 14 -13.23 3.26 -10.93
C LEU A 14 -12.48 1.96 -11.25
N CYS A 15 -11.16 1.95 -11.06
CA CYS A 15 -10.35 0.75 -11.28
C CYS A 15 -10.69 -0.37 -10.28
N ALA A 16 -10.87 -0.02 -8.99
CA ALA A 16 -11.18 -0.98 -7.94
C ALA A 16 -12.55 -1.65 -8.09
N LEU A 17 -13.56 -0.94 -8.63
CA LEU A 17 -14.92 -1.47 -8.78
C LEU A 17 -15.19 -2.11 -10.14
N SER A 18 -14.64 -1.56 -11.23
CA SER A 18 -14.93 -2.07 -12.57
C SER A 18 -14.39 -3.49 -12.81
N ILE A 19 -13.24 -3.85 -12.22
CA ILE A 19 -12.67 -5.20 -12.29
C ILE A 19 -13.61 -6.24 -11.66
N PRO A 20 -14.04 -6.10 -10.38
CA PRO A 20 -15.04 -6.97 -9.78
C PRO A 20 -16.33 -7.06 -10.60
N VAL A 21 -16.91 -5.94 -11.03
CA VAL A 21 -18.19 -5.91 -11.75
C VAL A 21 -18.13 -6.77 -13.02
N ALA A 22 -16.99 -6.79 -13.71
CA ALA A 22 -16.84 -7.51 -14.98
C ALA A 22 -16.36 -8.97 -14.86
N ILE A 23 -15.77 -9.37 -13.72
CA ILE A 23 -15.15 -10.69 -13.54
C ILE A 23 -15.89 -11.54 -12.51
N PHE A 24 -16.59 -10.92 -11.56
CA PHE A 24 -17.19 -11.62 -10.44
C PHE A 24 -18.34 -12.53 -10.89
N ASN A 25 -18.25 -13.81 -10.53
CA ASN A 25 -19.26 -14.82 -10.85
C ASN A 25 -19.53 -15.79 -9.68
N GLY A 26 -19.15 -15.40 -8.46
CA GLY A 26 -19.36 -16.20 -7.25
C GLY A 26 -18.36 -17.36 -7.04
N THR A 27 -17.52 -17.68 -8.03
CA THR A 27 -16.48 -18.71 -7.87
C THR A 27 -15.36 -18.27 -6.93
N LEU A 28 -14.68 -19.23 -6.28
CA LEU A 28 -13.48 -18.94 -5.47
C LEU A 28 -12.39 -18.22 -6.27
N PHE A 29 -12.21 -18.59 -7.54
CA PHE A 29 -11.31 -17.86 -8.42
C PHE A 29 -11.73 -16.40 -8.55
N SER A 30 -13.01 -16.09 -8.80
CA SER A 30 -13.47 -14.71 -9.00
C SER A 30 -13.41 -13.84 -7.74
N TRP A 31 -13.47 -14.44 -6.54
CA TRP A 31 -13.23 -13.72 -5.28
C TRP A 31 -11.80 -13.20 -5.16
N HIS A 32 -10.81 -13.87 -5.76
CA HIS A 32 -9.42 -13.43 -5.73
C HIS A 32 -9.18 -12.07 -6.41
N PRO A 33 -9.39 -11.90 -7.73
CA PRO A 33 -9.17 -10.61 -8.39
C PRO A 33 -10.11 -9.53 -7.84
N THR A 34 -11.32 -9.88 -7.41
CA THR A 34 -12.24 -8.94 -6.77
C THR A 34 -11.65 -8.37 -5.48
N LEU A 35 -11.26 -9.22 -4.54
CA LEU A 35 -10.72 -8.78 -3.26
C LEU A 35 -9.35 -8.11 -3.41
N MET A 36 -8.52 -8.55 -4.36
CA MET A 36 -7.23 -7.91 -4.66
C MET A 36 -7.39 -6.51 -5.25
N ALA A 37 -8.36 -6.31 -6.15
CA ALA A 37 -8.67 -4.99 -6.71
C ALA A 37 -9.19 -4.03 -5.63
N LEU A 38 -10.15 -4.48 -4.81
CA LEU A 38 -10.67 -3.69 -3.69
C LEU A 38 -9.57 -3.36 -2.67
N ALA A 39 -8.72 -4.33 -2.34
CA ALA A 39 -7.60 -4.14 -1.42
C ALA A 39 -6.62 -3.09 -1.94
N PHE A 40 -5.98 -3.33 -3.09
CA PHE A 40 -4.83 -2.53 -3.51
C PHE A 40 -5.19 -1.29 -4.33
N LEU A 41 -6.19 -1.37 -5.21
CA LEU A 41 -6.56 -0.24 -6.06
C LEU A 41 -7.51 0.73 -5.36
N GLY A 42 -8.34 0.23 -4.44
CA GLY A 42 -9.28 1.03 -3.65
C GLY A 42 -8.71 1.38 -2.27
N LEU A 43 -8.89 0.48 -1.31
CA LEU A 43 -8.69 0.75 0.12
C LEU A 43 -7.24 1.15 0.46
N MET A 44 -6.25 0.36 0.04
CA MET A 44 -4.85 0.67 0.32
C MET A 44 -4.36 1.88 -0.48
N ALA A 45 -4.90 2.14 -1.68
CA ALA A 45 -4.58 3.37 -2.43
C ALA A 45 -5.07 4.61 -1.67
N GLU A 46 -6.31 4.60 -1.15
CA GLU A 46 -6.84 5.64 -0.26
C GLU A 46 -5.97 5.83 0.99
N GLY A 47 -5.53 4.72 1.59
CA GLY A 47 -4.59 4.72 2.69
C GLY A 47 -3.25 5.37 2.32
N VAL A 48 -2.68 5.06 1.16
CA VAL A 48 -1.41 5.62 0.68
C VAL A 48 -1.54 7.12 0.42
N VAL A 49 -2.59 7.57 -0.27
CA VAL A 49 -2.86 9.00 -0.53
C VAL A 49 -3.02 9.74 0.79
N THR A 50 -3.82 9.21 1.72
CA THR A 50 -3.98 9.77 3.06
C THR A 50 -2.62 9.90 3.77
N SER A 51 -1.75 8.90 3.65
CA SER A 51 -0.41 8.89 4.26
C SER A 51 0.57 9.92 3.71
N ILE A 52 0.37 10.30 2.44
CA ILE A 52 1.14 11.35 1.79
C ILE A 52 0.63 12.71 2.26
N MET A 53 -0.69 12.88 2.30
CA MET A 53 -1.35 14.16 2.61
C MET A 53 -1.26 14.56 4.08
N PHE A 54 -1.30 13.63 5.04
CA PHE A 54 -1.25 14.01 6.46
C PHE A 54 0.11 14.56 6.90
N ARG A 55 1.13 14.51 6.05
CA ARG A 55 2.50 14.97 6.38
C ARG A 55 2.60 16.48 6.52
N SER A 56 1.69 17.22 5.91
CA SER A 56 1.60 18.68 6.01
C SER A 56 0.55 19.12 7.05
N LYS A 57 0.00 18.18 7.82
CA LYS A 57 -0.97 18.47 8.89
C LYS A 57 -0.27 18.37 10.24
N ASP A 58 -0.75 19.17 11.19
CA ASP A 58 -0.29 19.17 12.58
C ASP A 58 -1.46 19.00 13.54
N GLY A 59 -1.16 18.84 14.84
CA GLY A 59 -2.16 18.70 15.89
C GLY A 59 -3.15 17.55 15.70
N GLN A 60 -4.42 17.79 16.04
CA GLN A 60 -5.50 16.80 15.99
C GLN A 60 -5.84 16.36 14.56
N ASP A 61 -5.77 17.26 13.58
CA ASP A 61 -6.03 16.94 12.17
C ASP A 61 -5.08 15.88 11.63
N ARG A 62 -3.82 15.91 12.08
CA ARG A 62 -2.85 14.88 11.77
C ARG A 62 -3.21 13.54 12.41
N VAL A 63 -3.65 13.55 13.67
CA VAL A 63 -4.05 12.33 14.39
C VAL A 63 -5.23 11.66 13.70
N HIS A 64 -6.28 12.41 13.38
CA HIS A 64 -7.44 11.91 12.64
C HIS A 64 -7.05 11.33 11.28
N ALA A 65 -6.14 11.99 10.56
CA ALA A 65 -5.68 11.49 9.27
C ALA A 65 -4.83 10.20 9.38
N ILE A 66 -4.04 10.05 10.45
CA ILE A 66 -3.33 8.79 10.72
C ILE A 66 -4.32 7.66 11.06
N GLN A 67 -5.38 7.95 11.84
CA GLN A 67 -6.44 6.97 12.11
C GLN A 67 -7.16 6.54 10.83
N ARG A 68 -7.50 7.49 9.95
CA ARG A 68 -8.07 7.17 8.62
C ARG A 68 -7.15 6.28 7.80
N HIS A 69 -5.84 6.59 7.77
CA HIS A 69 -4.86 5.72 7.12
C HIS A 69 -4.88 4.31 7.70
N LEU A 70 -4.89 4.17 9.03
CA LEU A 70 -4.96 2.88 9.71
C LEU A 70 -6.23 2.10 9.31
N ILE A 71 -7.40 2.73 9.33
CA ILE A 71 -8.68 2.09 8.97
C ILE A 71 -8.63 1.58 7.53
N TRP A 72 -8.21 2.41 6.59
CA TRP A 72 -8.11 2.01 5.18
C TRP A 72 -7.12 0.86 4.96
N GLN A 73 -5.96 0.90 5.61
CA GLN A 73 -4.98 -0.19 5.54
C GLN A 73 -5.50 -1.48 6.19
N ALA A 74 -6.23 -1.39 7.31
CA ALA A 74 -6.80 -2.55 7.98
C ALA A 74 -7.88 -3.23 7.13
N LEU A 75 -8.81 -2.46 6.55
CA LEU A 75 -9.83 -2.99 5.64
C LEU A 75 -9.19 -3.61 4.39
N GLY A 76 -8.20 -2.92 3.80
CA GLY A 76 -7.45 -3.45 2.67
C GLY A 76 -6.71 -4.74 3.02
N PHE A 77 -6.14 -4.85 4.23
CA PHE A 77 -5.45 -6.04 4.71
C PHE A 77 -6.40 -7.24 4.86
N VAL A 78 -7.62 -7.02 5.35
CA VAL A 78 -8.65 -8.08 5.39
C VAL A 78 -8.98 -8.58 3.98
N CYS A 79 -9.16 -7.68 3.01
CA CYS A 79 -9.37 -8.05 1.61
C CYS A 79 -8.17 -8.81 1.01
N LEU A 80 -6.93 -8.38 1.32
CA LEU A 80 -5.70 -9.07 0.92
C LEU A 80 -5.71 -10.52 1.41
N LEU A 81 -5.96 -10.74 2.71
CA LEU A 81 -6.01 -12.08 3.30
C LEU A 81 -7.11 -12.93 2.66
N GLY A 82 -8.32 -12.37 2.52
CA GLY A 82 -9.45 -13.07 1.91
C GLY A 82 -9.22 -13.45 0.45
N GLY A 83 -8.66 -12.53 -0.35
CA GLY A 83 -8.36 -12.80 -1.76
C GLY A 83 -7.22 -13.82 -1.92
N PHE A 84 -6.22 -13.81 -1.04
CA PHE A 84 -5.14 -14.80 -1.07
C PHE A 84 -5.66 -16.18 -0.66
N TYR A 85 -6.48 -16.24 0.39
CA TYR A 85 -7.16 -17.46 0.81
C TYR A 85 -8.05 -18.04 -0.30
N ALA A 86 -8.81 -17.20 -1.01
CA ALA A 86 -9.68 -17.63 -2.10
C ALA A 86 -8.89 -18.32 -3.23
N ILE A 87 -7.78 -17.74 -3.70
CA ILE A 87 -6.97 -18.36 -4.76
C ILE A 87 -6.23 -19.61 -4.26
N TYR A 88 -5.79 -19.62 -3.00
CA TYR A 88 -5.16 -20.78 -2.39
C TYR A 88 -6.14 -21.96 -2.37
N GLN A 89 -7.36 -21.75 -1.85
CA GLN A 89 -8.39 -22.78 -1.78
C GLN A 89 -8.91 -23.20 -3.16
N ASN A 90 -9.06 -22.27 -4.10
CA ASN A 90 -9.43 -22.60 -5.47
C ASN A 90 -8.43 -23.59 -6.09
N LYS A 91 -7.13 -23.36 -5.88
CA LYS A 91 -6.06 -24.24 -6.38
C LYS A 91 -6.00 -25.57 -5.62
N ALA A 92 -6.20 -25.56 -4.30
CA ALA A 92 -6.22 -26.77 -3.49
C ALA A 92 -7.37 -27.71 -3.89
N ARG A 93 -8.57 -27.16 -4.16
CA ARG A 93 -9.77 -27.94 -4.54
C ARG A 93 -9.72 -28.53 -5.94
N LEU A 94 -8.99 -27.91 -6.86
CA LEU A 94 -8.87 -28.41 -8.24
C LEU A 94 -7.87 -29.58 -8.35
N SER A 95 -7.29 -30.05 -7.25
CA SER A 95 -6.29 -31.14 -7.21
C SER A 95 -5.09 -30.92 -8.15
N ILE A 96 -4.82 -29.68 -8.54
CA ILE A 96 -3.74 -29.35 -9.48
C ILE A 96 -2.36 -29.51 -8.80
N LEU A 97 -2.27 -29.68 -7.47
CA LEU A 97 -1.03 -29.53 -6.69
C LEU A 97 -0.95 -30.36 -5.39
N PRO A 98 0.11 -31.17 -5.17
CA PRO A 98 0.79 -31.30 -3.88
C PRO A 98 2.08 -30.43 -3.87
N PRO A 99 2.85 -30.36 -2.76
CA PRO A 99 2.84 -29.33 -1.70
C PRO A 99 3.05 -27.86 -2.15
N PHE A 100 3.04 -26.91 -1.18
CA PHE A 100 3.06 -25.43 -1.32
C PHE A 100 3.97 -24.82 -2.43
N SER A 101 5.07 -25.50 -2.78
CA SER A 101 6.06 -25.04 -3.76
C SER A 101 5.54 -24.93 -5.20
N TYR A 102 4.52 -25.69 -5.59
CA TYR A 102 4.02 -25.65 -6.97
C TYR A 102 2.99 -24.52 -7.24
N HIS A 103 2.55 -23.76 -6.23
CA HIS A 103 1.54 -22.71 -6.40
C HIS A 103 2.05 -21.45 -7.15
N PHE A 104 3.36 -21.22 -7.23
CA PHE A 104 3.95 -19.93 -7.64
C PHE A 104 4.82 -19.98 -8.90
N LYS A 105 4.35 -20.66 -9.95
CA LYS A 105 5.14 -20.82 -11.20
C LYS A 105 5.08 -19.62 -12.15
N SER A 106 3.93 -18.95 -12.26
CA SER A 106 3.78 -17.81 -13.17
C SER A 106 4.49 -16.56 -12.64
N VAL A 107 4.87 -15.64 -13.52
CA VAL A 107 5.47 -14.35 -13.14
C VAL A 107 4.52 -13.58 -12.23
N HIS A 108 3.23 -13.53 -12.57
CA HIS A 108 2.20 -12.96 -11.70
C HIS A 108 2.19 -13.59 -10.30
N ALA A 109 2.27 -14.92 -10.19
CA ALA A 109 2.23 -15.60 -8.90
C ALA A 109 3.48 -15.30 -8.04
N LYS A 110 4.67 -15.18 -8.65
CA LYS A 110 5.90 -14.79 -7.93
C LYS A 110 5.82 -13.36 -7.39
N PHE A 111 5.40 -12.41 -8.23
CA PHE A 111 5.17 -11.02 -7.82
C PHE A 111 4.02 -10.89 -6.81
N GLY A 112 2.98 -11.70 -6.95
CA GLY A 112 1.86 -11.78 -6.02
C GLY A 112 2.26 -12.31 -4.65
N LEU A 113 3.12 -13.34 -4.58
CA LEU A 113 3.67 -13.83 -3.32
C LEU A 113 4.54 -12.78 -2.64
N ALA A 114 5.42 -12.12 -3.39
CA ALA A 114 6.22 -11.02 -2.86
C ALA A 114 5.32 -9.89 -2.34
N THR A 115 4.31 -9.48 -3.10
CA THR A 115 3.31 -8.48 -2.69
C THR A 115 2.58 -8.90 -1.42
N PHE A 116 2.19 -10.16 -1.29
CA PHE A 116 1.52 -10.69 -0.10
C PHE A 116 2.42 -10.63 1.14
N ILE A 117 3.67 -11.10 1.03
CA ILE A 117 4.65 -11.05 2.13
C ILE A 117 4.89 -9.60 2.56
N PHE A 118 5.15 -8.70 1.61
CA PHE A 118 5.31 -7.28 1.89
C PHE A 118 4.02 -6.62 2.42
N GLY A 119 2.86 -7.13 2.02
CA GLY A 119 1.54 -6.75 2.53
C GLY A 119 1.30 -7.15 3.98
N ILE A 120 2.04 -8.14 4.51
CA ILE A 120 2.08 -8.49 5.93
C ILE A 120 3.14 -7.65 6.66
N ILE A 121 4.33 -7.49 6.08
CA ILE A 121 5.44 -6.74 6.71
C ILE A 121 5.08 -5.26 6.89
N ALA A 122 4.46 -4.63 5.89
CA ALA A 122 4.12 -3.21 5.91
C ALA A 122 3.22 -2.79 7.09
N PRO A 123 2.07 -3.46 7.37
CA PRO A 123 1.23 -3.13 8.51
C PRO A 123 1.91 -3.44 9.85
N LEU A 124 2.71 -4.51 9.96
CA LEU A 124 3.50 -4.78 11.17
C LEU A 124 4.48 -3.63 11.46
N GLY A 125 5.18 -3.14 10.43
CA GLY A 125 6.04 -1.95 10.53
C GLY A 125 5.24 -0.67 10.89
N GLY A 126 3.98 -0.59 10.47
CA GLY A 126 3.06 0.49 10.81
C GLY A 126 2.68 0.47 12.28
N LEU A 127 2.35 -0.71 12.82
CA LEU A 127 2.07 -0.92 14.25
C LEU A 127 3.27 -0.51 15.12
N ILE A 128 4.49 -0.91 14.74
CA ILE A 128 5.72 -0.50 15.44
C ILE A 128 5.91 1.02 15.37
N SER A 129 5.60 1.63 14.22
CA SER A 129 5.76 3.08 13.99
C SER A 129 4.72 3.94 14.72
N PHE A 130 3.63 3.33 15.21
CA PHE A 130 2.51 4.05 15.79
C PHE A 130 2.77 4.41 17.27
N ARG A 131 3.08 5.69 17.52
CA ARG A 131 3.45 6.19 18.86
C ARG A 131 2.41 5.90 19.94
N ARG A 132 1.12 5.84 19.61
CA ARG A 132 0.03 5.61 20.57
C ARG A 132 0.07 4.21 21.18
N LEU A 133 0.61 3.21 20.47
CA LEU A 133 0.79 1.85 20.99
C LEU A 133 2.01 1.74 21.91
N GLY A 134 2.79 2.82 22.10
CA GLY A 134 3.99 2.82 22.93
C GLY A 134 5.17 2.01 22.36
N LEU A 135 4.97 1.17 21.34
CA LEU A 135 6.00 0.30 20.77
C LEU A 135 7.19 1.09 20.24
N LEU A 136 6.96 2.22 19.59
CA LEU A 136 8.05 3.08 19.09
C LEU A 136 8.92 3.64 20.22
N LYS A 137 8.35 3.90 21.40
CA LYS A 137 9.07 4.45 22.56
C LYS A 137 10.04 3.44 23.18
N LYS A 138 9.86 2.14 22.90
CA LYS A 138 10.80 1.08 23.31
C LYS A 138 12.11 1.12 22.54
N PHE A 139 12.16 1.82 21.41
CA PHE A 139 13.38 1.98 20.61
C PHE A 139 14.10 3.30 20.96
N PRO A 140 15.45 3.31 20.94
CA PRO A 140 16.23 4.53 21.09
C PRO A 140 15.79 5.61 20.12
N GLU A 141 15.73 6.87 20.57
CA GLU A 141 15.21 7.99 19.80
C GLU A 141 15.89 8.16 18.43
N LYS A 142 17.21 7.93 18.39
CA LYS A 142 18.01 7.92 17.15
C LYS A 142 17.48 7.00 16.05
N TYR A 143 16.79 5.91 16.39
CA TYR A 143 16.25 4.96 15.42
C TYR A 143 14.79 5.24 15.03
N GLN A 144 14.05 6.02 15.82
CA GLN A 144 12.62 6.25 15.58
C GLN A 144 12.34 6.93 14.22
N ALA A 145 13.19 7.88 13.83
CA ALA A 145 13.10 8.53 12.53
C ALA A 145 13.32 7.54 11.37
N ARG A 146 14.31 6.64 11.52
CA ARG A 146 14.63 5.60 10.54
C ARG A 146 13.53 4.56 10.42
N ILE A 147 12.93 4.13 11.54
CA ILE A 147 11.78 3.20 11.55
C ILE A 147 10.60 3.80 10.77
N LYS A 148 10.23 5.06 11.05
CA LYS A 148 9.16 5.74 10.31
C LYS A 148 9.51 5.90 8.83
N TRP A 149 10.77 6.17 8.50
CA TRP A 149 11.23 6.24 7.11
C TRP A 149 11.14 4.88 6.41
N ALA A 150 11.55 3.80 7.08
CA ALA A 150 11.48 2.44 6.54
C ALA A 150 10.02 2.03 6.27
N HIS A 151 9.12 2.17 7.25
CA HIS A 151 7.69 1.88 7.07
C HIS A 151 7.09 2.64 5.88
N ARG A 152 7.43 3.92 5.71
CA ARG A 152 6.95 4.74 4.58
C ARG A 152 7.42 4.20 3.23
N ASN A 153 8.70 3.85 3.10
CA ASN A 153 9.23 3.36 1.82
C ASN A 153 8.80 1.92 1.54
N VAL A 154 8.80 1.05 2.55
CA VAL A 154 8.29 -0.32 2.43
C VAL A 154 6.82 -0.29 2.05
N GLY A 155 5.97 0.51 2.70
CA GLY A 155 4.55 0.60 2.36
C GLY A 155 4.30 1.10 0.93
N LEU A 156 5.04 2.11 0.47
CA LEU A 156 4.94 2.57 -0.92
C LEU A 156 5.43 1.50 -1.91
N LEU A 157 6.55 0.83 -1.61
CA LEU A 157 7.07 -0.26 -2.41
C LEU A 157 6.09 -1.42 -2.51
N THR A 158 5.48 -1.83 -1.40
CA THR A 158 4.42 -2.86 -1.36
C THR A 158 3.29 -2.52 -2.30
N TRP A 159 2.81 -1.27 -2.26
CA TRP A 159 1.71 -0.83 -3.12
C TRP A 159 2.11 -0.79 -4.60
N LEU A 160 3.32 -0.33 -4.93
CA LEU A 160 3.84 -0.35 -6.31
C LEU A 160 4.02 -1.78 -6.83
N LEU A 161 4.47 -2.70 -5.98
CA LEU A 161 4.60 -4.11 -6.33
C LEU A 161 3.22 -4.73 -6.62
N ALA A 162 2.18 -4.32 -5.90
CA ALA A 162 0.81 -4.70 -6.19
C ALA A 162 0.31 -4.16 -7.53
N VAL A 163 0.62 -2.90 -7.87
CA VAL A 163 0.32 -2.33 -9.20
C VAL A 163 0.94 -3.19 -10.30
N VAL A 164 2.23 -3.54 -10.19
CA VAL A 164 2.90 -4.43 -11.15
C VAL A 164 2.24 -5.81 -11.20
N THR A 165 1.92 -6.39 -10.03
CA THR A 165 1.25 -7.69 -9.93
C THR A 165 -0.10 -7.71 -10.64
N ILE A 166 -0.89 -6.64 -10.50
CA ILE A 166 -2.19 -6.49 -11.17
C ILE A 166 -2.00 -6.32 -12.68
N GLN A 167 -1.00 -5.55 -13.13
CA GLN A 167 -0.69 -5.43 -14.56
C GLN A 167 -0.41 -6.79 -15.21
N LEU A 168 0.35 -7.65 -14.52
CA LEU A 168 0.63 -9.03 -14.95
C LEU A 168 -0.62 -9.93 -14.88
N ALA A 169 -1.53 -9.68 -13.93
CA ALA A 169 -2.78 -10.42 -13.82
C ALA A 169 -3.72 -10.11 -14.99
N LEU A 170 -3.78 -8.84 -15.41
CA LEU A 170 -4.69 -8.37 -16.45
C LEU A 170 -4.36 -8.92 -17.84
N THR A 171 -3.14 -9.39 -18.08
CA THR A 171 -2.76 -10.11 -19.31
C THR A 171 -3.05 -11.62 -19.25
N HIS A 172 -3.42 -12.15 -18.08
CA HIS A 172 -3.63 -13.58 -17.91
C HIS A 172 -4.92 -14.02 -18.62
N PRO A 173 -4.93 -15.15 -19.37
CA PRO A 173 -6.12 -15.59 -20.11
C PRO A 173 -7.39 -15.72 -19.26
N ALA A 174 -7.26 -16.14 -17.99
CA ALA A 174 -8.38 -16.26 -17.06
C ALA A 174 -9.07 -14.93 -16.69
N VAL A 175 -8.43 -13.79 -16.94
CA VAL A 175 -8.92 -12.43 -16.58
C VAL A 175 -9.05 -11.55 -17.82
N TRP A 176 -8.53 -11.98 -18.97
CA TRP A 176 -8.51 -11.19 -20.20
C TRP A 176 -9.93 -10.96 -20.76
N LYS A 177 -10.23 -9.68 -21.03
CA LYS A 177 -11.50 -9.18 -21.58
C LYS A 177 -11.29 -8.30 -22.82
N GLY A 178 -10.18 -8.48 -23.53
CA GLY A 178 -9.86 -7.70 -24.74
C GLY A 178 -9.56 -6.23 -24.43
N ALA A 179 -10.22 -5.31 -25.14
CA ALA A 179 -10.02 -3.88 -24.98
C ALA A 179 -10.25 -3.39 -23.54
N LEU A 180 -11.20 -3.98 -22.82
CA LEU A 180 -11.48 -3.63 -21.42
C LEU A 180 -10.27 -3.89 -20.51
N SER A 181 -9.58 -5.02 -20.69
CA SER A 181 -8.35 -5.31 -19.93
C SER A 181 -7.25 -4.30 -20.23
N ARG A 182 -7.10 -3.85 -21.48
CA ARG A 182 -6.14 -2.79 -21.84
C ARG A 182 -6.50 -1.45 -21.19
N CYS A 183 -7.79 -1.10 -21.14
CA CYS A 183 -8.26 0.09 -20.41
C CYS A 183 -7.94 0.01 -18.92
N TRP A 184 -8.15 -1.15 -18.29
CA TRP A 184 -7.75 -1.35 -16.89
C TRP A 184 -6.23 -1.24 -16.70
N GLN A 185 -5.43 -1.80 -17.62
CA GLN A 185 -3.97 -1.66 -17.55
C GLN A 185 -3.54 -0.20 -17.62
N ALA A 186 -4.10 0.58 -18.56
CA ALA A 186 -3.84 2.00 -18.66
C ALA A 186 -4.27 2.74 -17.37
N GLY A 187 -5.48 2.47 -16.86
CA GLY A 187 -6.00 3.09 -15.63
C GLY A 187 -5.14 2.78 -14.39
N VAL A 188 -4.78 1.51 -14.19
CA VAL A 188 -3.90 1.06 -13.10
C VAL A 188 -2.50 1.68 -13.23
N GLY A 189 -1.96 1.77 -14.43
CA GLY A 189 -0.68 2.43 -14.71
C GLY A 189 -0.72 3.93 -14.40
N LEU A 190 -1.76 4.63 -14.86
CA LEU A 190 -1.99 6.05 -14.58
C LEU A 190 -2.17 6.32 -13.08
N LEU A 191 -2.88 5.45 -12.37
CA LEU A 191 -3.04 5.54 -10.92
C LEU A 191 -1.69 5.42 -10.21
N GLY A 192 -0.87 4.45 -10.60
CA GLY A 192 0.50 4.27 -10.13
C GLY A 192 1.36 5.53 -10.35
N ALA A 193 1.35 6.05 -11.57
CA ALA A 193 2.10 7.25 -11.94
C ALA A 193 1.62 8.50 -11.16
N ALA A 194 0.30 8.68 -11.00
CA ALA A 194 -0.26 9.82 -10.29
C ALA A 194 0.08 9.82 -8.79
N ILE A 195 0.02 8.66 -8.12
CA ILE A 195 0.41 8.52 -6.72
C ILE A 195 1.92 8.73 -6.54
N LEU A 196 2.75 8.23 -7.46
CA LEU A 196 4.19 8.50 -7.46
C LEU A 196 4.50 9.99 -7.63
N ALA A 197 3.83 10.66 -8.57
CA ALA A 197 3.97 12.09 -8.78
C ALA A 197 3.56 12.89 -7.52
N LEU A 198 2.47 12.50 -6.85
CA LEU A 198 2.05 13.10 -5.59
C LEU A 198 3.09 12.88 -4.48
N ALA A 199 3.64 11.67 -4.37
CA ALA A 199 4.69 11.34 -3.41
C ALA A 199 6.00 12.11 -3.66
N ALA A 200 6.37 12.35 -4.92
CA ALA A 200 7.55 13.12 -5.30
C ALA A 200 7.38 14.61 -4.99
N ARG A 201 6.23 15.20 -5.36
CA ARG A 201 5.93 16.62 -5.12
C ARG A 201 5.93 16.98 -3.63
N THR A 202 5.38 16.09 -2.79
CA THR A 202 5.37 16.29 -1.34
C THR A 202 6.76 16.16 -0.69
N ARG A 203 7.72 15.47 -1.32
CA ARG A 203 9.12 15.47 -0.88
C ARG A 203 9.83 16.78 -1.24
N GLN A 204 9.64 17.27 -2.46
CA GLN A 204 10.30 18.49 -2.96
C GLN A 204 9.85 19.76 -2.23
N GLY A 205 8.55 19.87 -1.88
CA GLY A 205 8.03 21.02 -1.13
C GLY A 205 8.70 21.22 0.24
N LYS A 206 9.26 20.15 0.83
CA LYS A 206 9.99 20.22 2.11
C LYS A 206 11.44 20.69 1.96
N GLY A 207 12.03 20.58 0.76
CA GLY A 207 13.41 20.98 0.48
C GLY A 207 13.58 22.46 0.11
N ARG A 208 12.49 23.19 -0.16
CA ARG A 208 12.54 24.63 -0.54
C ARG A 208 12.28 25.60 0.63
N GLY A 209 11.97 25.11 1.83
CA GLY A 209 11.61 25.94 2.99
C GLY A 209 12.34 25.58 4.29
N GLY A 210 13.46 24.86 4.23
CA GLY A 210 14.21 24.48 5.42
C GLY A 210 15.59 23.98 5.05
N SER A 211 16.58 24.83 5.28
CA SER A 211 17.97 24.42 5.48
C SER A 211 18.06 23.33 6.56
N VAL A 212 19.11 22.52 6.45
CA VAL A 212 19.69 21.63 7.47
C VAL A 212 19.21 20.16 7.44
N LEU A 213 19.90 19.36 6.62
CA LEU A 213 20.52 18.14 7.14
C LEU A 213 22.03 18.40 7.16
N PRO A 214 22.72 18.42 8.32
CA PRO A 214 24.12 18.07 8.35
C PRO A 214 24.15 16.55 8.36
N MET A 215 24.63 16.00 7.26
CA MET A 215 25.24 14.69 7.28
C MET A 215 26.49 14.83 8.18
N TYR A 216 26.60 14.01 9.23
CA TYR A 216 27.66 13.97 10.25
C TYR A 216 27.68 15.12 11.29
N GLY A 217 27.70 14.73 12.58
CA GLY A 217 27.84 15.63 13.71
C GLY A 217 27.52 14.94 15.04
N ILE A 218 28.45 14.13 15.53
CA ILE A 218 28.56 13.83 16.96
C ILE A 218 28.88 15.17 17.65
N VAL A 219 27.98 15.70 18.47
CA VAL A 219 28.33 16.65 19.54
C VAL A 219 27.46 16.32 20.76
N PHE A 220 28.15 16.05 21.86
CA PHE A 220 27.64 15.87 23.21
C PHE A 220 27.20 17.21 23.85
N ALA A 221 26.41 17.08 24.92
CA ALA A 221 26.15 18.08 25.98
C ALA A 221 25.14 19.20 25.63
N ALA A 222 24.26 19.68 26.51
CA ALA A 222 24.02 19.46 27.94
C ALA A 222 22.56 19.81 28.29
N ASP A 223 22.09 19.24 29.40
CA ASP A 223 21.21 19.83 30.43
C ASP A 223 20.03 20.71 30.00
N GLU A 224 18.81 20.20 30.23
CA GLU A 224 17.69 21.04 30.66
C GLU A 224 16.84 20.25 31.66
N THR A 225 17.29 20.32 32.91
CA THR A 225 16.44 20.19 34.07
C THR A 225 15.39 21.33 34.11
N LYS A 226 14.18 20.99 34.58
CA LYS A 226 13.08 21.86 35.05
C LYS A 226 12.11 22.44 34.02
N ALA A 227 10.87 21.92 34.05
CA ALA A 227 9.71 22.72 34.42
C ALA A 227 8.59 21.80 34.91
N SER A 228 7.99 22.22 36.02
CA SER A 228 6.90 21.66 36.84
C SER A 228 5.66 21.24 36.07
#